data_AF-A0AAV4ACU1-F1
#
_entry.id   AF-A0AAV4ACU1-F1
#
_cell.length_a   1.000
_cell.length_b   1.000
_cell.length_c   1.000
_cell.angle_alpha   90.00
_cell.angle_beta   90.00
_cell.angle_gamma   90.00
#
_symmetry.space_group_name_H-M   'P 1'
#
loop_
_entity.id
_entity.type
_entity.pdbx_description
1 polymer ?
#
loop_
_entity_poly.entity_id
_entity_poly.type
_entity_poly.pdbx_seq_one_letter_code
_entity_poly.pdbx_strand_id
1 'polypeptide(L)'
;MSLLPILLLLGALVGPSFQELPSYTVSKLFQDSIYFLSKTDVPFNLENTNQLCKNIGGYLVEIDSVEEQFFVADFVEATTSSLVMTGETDAAKEGLFVHFNSQKPMPALKWKSGNPDNWGGNPGEDCMNINRYGINDLGCDRTLRYLCELKVVS
;
A
#
# COMPACT_ATOMS: atom_id res chain seq x y z
N MET A 1 62.05 4.41 -4.18
CA MET A 1 61.04 4.14 -3.15
C MET A 1 59.90 5.10 -3.38
N SER A 2 58.74 4.51 -3.69
CA SER A 2 57.48 5.13 -4.11
C SER A 2 56.88 6.02 -3.03
N LEU A 3 56.35 7.19 -3.41
CA LEU A 3 55.17 7.79 -2.78
C LEU A 3 54.37 8.57 -3.84
N LEU A 4 53.30 7.94 -4.36
CA LEU A 4 52.22 8.62 -5.08
C LEU A 4 51.36 9.40 -4.07
N PRO A 5 50.89 10.62 -4.37
CA PRO A 5 49.88 11.27 -3.57
C PRO A 5 48.54 10.56 -3.78
N ILE A 6 47.99 10.01 -2.70
CA ILE A 6 46.62 9.50 -2.66
C ILE A 6 45.70 10.72 -2.82
N LEU A 7 45.18 10.90 -4.03
CA LEU A 7 44.09 11.82 -4.30
C LEU A 7 42.86 11.27 -3.55
N LEU A 8 42.54 11.89 -2.41
CA LEU A 8 41.28 11.68 -1.71
C LEU A 8 40.13 12.01 -2.68
N LEU A 9 39.42 10.96 -3.12
CA LEU A 9 38.15 11.07 -3.83
C LEU A 9 37.11 11.71 -2.90
N LEU A 10 37.08 13.03 -2.85
CA LEU A 10 35.91 13.79 -2.45
C LEU A 10 35.00 13.93 -3.68
N GLY A 11 33.83 13.31 -3.63
CA GLY A 11 32.76 13.64 -4.58
C GLY A 11 32.12 12.44 -5.28
N ALA A 12 31.40 11.63 -4.52
CA ALA A 12 30.01 11.29 -4.82
C ALA A 12 29.52 10.42 -3.66
N LEU A 13 28.97 11.05 -2.62
CA LEU A 13 27.90 10.43 -1.87
C LEU A 13 26.75 10.26 -2.86
N VAL A 14 26.79 9.18 -3.63
CA VAL A 14 25.58 8.59 -4.16
C VAL A 14 24.84 8.21 -2.89
N GLY A 15 23.96 9.10 -2.41
CA GLY A 15 23.01 8.77 -1.34
C GLY A 15 22.37 7.44 -1.71
N PRO A 16 21.99 6.61 -0.71
CA PRO A 16 21.62 5.21 -0.95
C PRO A 16 20.72 5.19 -2.18
N SER A 17 21.25 4.66 -3.28
CA SER A 17 20.47 4.45 -4.49
C SER A 17 19.25 3.73 -3.97
N PHE A 18 18.06 4.32 -4.10
CA PHE A 18 16.80 3.61 -3.86
C PHE A 18 16.97 2.31 -4.62
N GLN A 19 17.26 1.24 -3.89
CA GLN A 19 17.58 -0.03 -4.50
C GLN A 19 16.31 -0.37 -5.23
N GLU A 20 16.35 -0.40 -6.58
CA GLU A 20 15.15 -0.65 -7.37
C GLU A 20 14.49 -1.87 -6.75
N LEU A 21 13.31 -1.71 -6.16
CA LEU A 21 12.63 -2.81 -5.51
C LEU A 21 11.95 -3.57 -6.65
N PRO A 22 12.56 -4.63 -7.20
CA PRO A 22 12.13 -5.17 -8.48
C PRO A 22 10.70 -5.71 -8.42
N SER A 23 10.25 -6.07 -7.21
CA SER A 23 8.91 -6.57 -6.90
C SER A 23 7.82 -5.51 -6.91
N TYR A 24 8.14 -4.21 -7.00
CA TYR A 24 7.17 -3.13 -6.86
C TYR A 24 7.23 -2.12 -8.01
N THR A 25 6.06 -1.57 -8.34
CA THR A 25 5.93 -0.30 -9.03
C THR A 25 5.82 0.79 -7.97
N VAL A 26 6.57 1.88 -8.11
CA VAL A 26 6.67 2.95 -7.10
C VAL A 26 5.95 4.19 -7.60
N SER A 27 5.14 4.81 -6.75
CA SER A 27 4.44 6.06 -7.07
C SER A 27 5.38 7.27 -7.05
N LYS A 28 4.89 8.41 -7.57
CA LYS A 28 5.44 9.72 -7.17
C LYS A 28 5.14 9.98 -5.69
N LEU A 29 5.90 10.88 -5.06
CA LEU A 29 5.57 11.40 -3.72
C LEU A 29 4.19 12.07 -3.77
N PHE A 30 3.32 11.70 -2.85
CA PHE A 30 2.07 12.40 -2.59
C PHE A 30 2.04 12.79 -1.12
N GLN A 31 1.97 14.10 -0.89
CA GLN A 31 2.16 14.68 0.44
C GLN A 31 3.49 14.19 1.06
N ASP A 32 3.45 13.44 2.15
CA ASP A 32 4.58 12.87 2.87
C ASP A 32 4.75 11.37 2.61
N SER A 33 4.15 10.82 1.54
CA SER A 33 4.01 9.37 1.36
C SER A 33 4.46 8.89 -0.02
N ILE A 34 5.14 7.74 -0.06
CA ILE A 34 5.45 6.98 -1.28
C ILE A 34 4.73 5.63 -1.21
N TYR A 35 4.14 5.20 -2.33
CA TYR A 35 3.34 4.00 -2.41
C TYR A 35 4.02 2.96 -3.30
N PHE A 36 3.94 1.70 -2.88
CA PHE A 36 4.59 0.56 -3.54
C PHE A 36 3.53 -0.48 -3.89
N LEU A 37 3.21 -0.58 -5.18
CA LEU A 37 2.26 -1.55 -5.71
C LEU A 37 2.98 -2.84 -6.10
N SER A 38 2.56 -3.99 -5.58
CA SER A 38 3.19 -5.26 -5.90
C SER A 38 3.02 -5.61 -7.39
N LYS A 39 4.10 -5.99 -8.08
CA LYS A 39 4.03 -6.39 -9.50
C LYS A 39 3.38 -7.75 -9.71
N THR A 40 3.37 -8.60 -8.68
CA THR A 40 2.80 -9.93 -8.70
C THR A 40 1.70 -10.06 -7.66
N ASP A 41 0.76 -10.95 -7.95
CA ASP A 41 -0.29 -11.32 -7.03
C ASP A 41 0.30 -12.21 -5.92
N VAL A 42 -0.25 -12.11 -4.72
CA VAL A 42 0.13 -12.95 -3.58
C VAL A 42 -1.15 -13.50 -2.93
N PRO A 43 -1.11 -14.68 -2.30
CA PRO A 43 -2.18 -15.12 -1.41
C PRO A 43 -2.32 -14.09 -0.28
N PHE A 44 -3.35 -13.25 -0.35
CA PHE A 44 -3.50 -12.12 0.56
C PHE A 44 -3.78 -12.61 1.97
N ASN A 45 -3.20 -11.92 2.93
CA ASN A 45 -3.50 -12.06 4.35
C ASN A 45 -2.99 -10.78 5.03
N LEU A 46 -3.85 -10.10 5.79
CA LEU A 46 -3.50 -8.80 6.40
C LEU A 46 -2.18 -8.83 7.15
N GLU A 47 -1.96 -9.84 8.02
CA GLU A 47 -0.73 -9.94 8.80
C GLU A 47 0.49 -10.17 7.89
N ASN A 48 0.48 -11.25 7.10
CA ASN A 48 1.63 -11.62 6.26
C ASN A 48 1.95 -10.52 5.23
N THR A 49 0.94 -9.94 4.60
CA THR A 49 1.12 -8.90 3.58
C THR A 49 1.56 -7.57 4.23
N ASN A 50 1.07 -7.21 5.42
CA ASN A 50 1.59 -6.06 6.15
C ASN A 50 3.07 -6.27 6.54
N GLN A 51 3.49 -7.50 6.86
CA GLN A 51 4.92 -7.79 7.07
C GLN A 51 5.75 -7.60 5.80
N LEU A 52 5.23 -7.91 4.61
CA LEU A 52 5.92 -7.59 3.34
C LEU A 52 6.13 -6.09 3.16
N CYS A 53 5.14 -5.27 3.53
CA CYS A 53 5.27 -3.82 3.51
C CYS A 53 6.25 -3.30 4.58
N LYS A 54 6.25 -3.89 5.79
CA LYS A 54 7.22 -3.57 6.84
C LYS A 54 8.66 -3.85 6.43
N ASN A 55 8.90 -4.88 5.62
CA ASN A 55 10.24 -5.19 5.09
C ASN A 55 10.80 -4.11 4.16
N ILE A 56 9.95 -3.24 3.59
CA ILE A 56 10.37 -2.08 2.80
C ILE A 56 10.26 -0.76 3.59
N GLY A 57 10.09 -0.85 4.92
CA GLY A 57 9.99 0.28 5.84
C GLY A 57 8.59 0.89 5.96
N GLY A 58 7.62 0.37 5.21
CA GLY A 58 6.24 0.86 5.18
C GLY A 58 5.26 -0.03 5.94
N TYR A 59 4.00 0.04 5.54
CA TYR A 59 2.90 -0.81 6.01
C TYR A 59 1.87 -0.94 4.88
N LEU A 60 0.91 -1.86 4.99
CA LEU A 60 -0.23 -1.89 4.05
C LEU A 60 -0.91 -0.52 4.05
N VAL A 61 -1.21 0.05 2.88
CA VAL A 61 -1.72 1.43 2.76
C VAL A 61 -2.90 1.70 3.69
N GLU A 62 -2.86 2.86 4.36
CA GLU A 62 -3.95 3.38 5.19
C GLU A 62 -4.49 4.64 4.52
N ILE A 63 -5.66 4.55 3.89
CA ILE A 63 -6.23 5.68 3.15
C ILE A 63 -6.87 6.65 4.14
N ASP A 64 -6.15 7.71 4.49
CA ASP A 64 -6.49 8.68 5.53
C ASP A 64 -7.38 9.84 5.01
N SER A 65 -7.57 9.96 3.69
CA SER A 65 -8.37 11.04 3.10
C SER A 65 -8.98 10.69 1.74
N VAL A 66 -9.98 11.45 1.32
CA VAL A 66 -10.57 11.33 -0.03
C VAL A 66 -9.58 11.75 -1.10
N GLU A 67 -8.72 12.74 -0.82
CA GLU A 67 -7.67 13.18 -1.71
C GLU A 67 -6.62 12.07 -1.94
N GLU A 68 -6.23 11.38 -0.88
CA GLU A 68 -5.36 10.21 -0.95
C GLU A 68 -6.04 9.06 -1.69
N GLN A 69 -7.32 8.80 -1.42
CA GLN A 69 -8.09 7.78 -2.12
C GLN A 69 -8.02 7.98 -3.64
N PHE A 70 -8.22 9.21 -4.11
CA PHE A 70 -8.14 9.52 -5.55
C PHE A 70 -6.72 9.34 -6.09
N PHE A 71 -5.71 9.82 -5.37
CA PHE A 71 -4.32 9.63 -5.78
C PHE A 71 -3.97 8.14 -5.92
N VAL A 72 -4.36 7.31 -4.94
CA VAL A 72 -4.13 5.87 -4.94
C VAL A 72 -4.89 5.20 -6.09
N ALA A 73 -6.17 5.56 -6.31
CA ALA A 73 -6.97 5.01 -7.40
C ALA A 73 -6.35 5.32 -8.78
N ASP A 74 -5.90 6.56 -9.00
CA ASP A 74 -5.22 6.98 -10.24
C ASP A 74 -3.90 6.21 -10.43
N PHE A 75 -3.12 6.03 -9.36
CA PHE A 75 -1.88 5.26 -9.41
C PHE A 75 -2.13 3.78 -9.73
N VAL A 76 -3.16 3.18 -9.13
CA VAL A 76 -3.59 1.82 -9.43
C VAL A 76 -4.05 1.70 -10.88
N GLU A 77 -4.92 2.60 -11.38
CA GLU A 77 -5.42 2.59 -12.76
C GLU A 77 -4.28 2.71 -13.79
N ALA A 78 -3.30 3.58 -13.52
CA ALA A 78 -2.13 3.73 -14.39
C ALA A 78 -1.22 2.49 -14.41
N THR A 79 -1.34 1.60 -13.42
CA THR A 79 -0.43 0.45 -13.25
C THR A 79 -1.09 -0.90 -13.55
N THR A 80 -2.40 -1.04 -13.31
CA THR A 80 -3.12 -2.30 -13.47
C THR A 80 -4.63 -2.10 -13.62
N SER A 81 -5.30 -3.05 -14.28
CA SER A 81 -6.76 -3.13 -14.34
C SER A 81 -7.35 -4.03 -13.24
N SER A 82 -6.52 -4.66 -12.41
CA SER A 82 -6.94 -5.58 -11.34
C SER A 82 -7.36 -4.83 -10.06
N LEU A 83 -8.08 -5.54 -9.18
CA LEU A 83 -8.28 -5.10 -7.80
C LEU A 83 -6.94 -5.14 -7.04
N VAL A 84 -6.72 -4.18 -6.16
CA VAL A 84 -5.53 -4.10 -5.31
C VAL A 84 -5.98 -4.05 -3.85
N MET A 85 -5.48 -4.97 -3.05
CA MET A 85 -5.77 -5.04 -1.61
C MET A 85 -5.11 -3.90 -0.86
N THR A 86 -5.81 -3.38 0.15
CA THR A 86 -5.38 -2.27 1.00
C THR A 86 -5.29 -2.70 2.47
N GLY A 87 -4.97 -1.77 3.38
CA GLY A 87 -4.76 -2.04 4.79
C GLY A 87 -6.02 -1.97 5.66
N GLU A 88 -7.21 -1.77 5.11
CA GLU A 88 -8.43 -1.61 5.88
C GLU A 88 -9.18 -2.94 6.07
N THR A 89 -9.77 -3.08 7.26
CA THR A 89 -10.50 -4.29 7.66
C THR A 89 -11.56 -3.97 8.70
N ASP A 90 -12.64 -4.74 8.72
CA ASP A 90 -13.66 -4.73 9.77
C ASP A 90 -13.82 -6.09 10.46
N ALA A 91 -12.83 -6.99 10.32
CA ALA A 91 -12.81 -8.33 10.93
C ALA A 91 -13.05 -8.34 12.46
N ALA A 92 -12.71 -7.25 13.14
CA ALA A 92 -12.95 -7.11 14.58
C ALA A 92 -14.41 -6.79 14.91
N LYS A 93 -15.10 -6.05 14.02
CA LYS A 93 -16.48 -5.62 14.17
C LYS A 93 -17.04 -5.19 12.81
N GLU A 94 -17.86 -6.06 12.24
CA GLU A 94 -18.64 -5.84 11.02
C GLU A 94 -19.20 -4.41 10.90
N GLY A 95 -18.95 -3.77 9.76
CA GLY A 95 -19.38 -2.42 9.43
C GLY A 95 -18.56 -1.30 10.08
N LEU A 96 -17.51 -1.64 10.84
CA LEU A 96 -16.55 -0.69 11.41
C LEU A 96 -15.15 -0.98 10.86
N PHE A 97 -14.86 -0.42 9.69
CA PHE A 97 -13.54 -0.49 9.08
C PHE A 97 -12.52 0.31 9.90
N VAL A 98 -11.38 -0.33 10.15
CA VAL A 98 -10.20 0.23 10.78
C VAL A 98 -8.98 -0.01 9.90
N HIS A 99 -7.97 0.81 10.08
CA HIS A 99 -6.67 0.56 9.49
C HIS A 99 -5.95 -0.56 10.25
N PHE A 100 -5.47 -1.57 9.54
CA PHE A 100 -4.85 -2.75 10.12
C PHE A 100 -3.53 -2.45 10.84
N ASN A 101 -2.74 -1.46 10.38
CA ASN A 101 -1.44 -1.20 11.00
C ASN A 101 -1.56 -0.24 12.20
N SER A 102 -2.24 0.89 12.06
CA SER A 102 -2.40 1.90 13.11
C SER A 102 -3.55 1.64 14.07
N GLN A 103 -4.47 0.74 13.70
CA GLN A 103 -5.69 0.42 14.45
C GLN A 103 -6.63 1.62 14.63
N LYS A 104 -6.44 2.68 13.83
CA LYS A 104 -7.31 3.85 13.83
C LYS A 104 -8.57 3.58 13.01
N PRO A 105 -9.71 4.23 13.34
CA PRO A 105 -10.91 4.16 12.51
C PRO A 105 -10.64 4.69 11.11
N MET A 106 -11.15 3.99 10.10
CA MET A 106 -11.10 4.46 8.72
C MET A 106 -11.95 5.74 8.57
N PRO A 107 -11.48 6.77 7.89
CA PRO A 107 -12.26 7.98 7.62
C PRO A 107 -13.43 7.70 6.66
N ALA A 108 -14.29 8.70 6.48
CA ALA A 108 -15.39 8.61 5.51
C ALA A 108 -14.87 8.67 4.07
N LEU A 109 -14.58 7.52 3.49
CA LEU A 109 -14.13 7.35 2.11
C LEU A 109 -15.30 7.10 1.13
N LYS A 110 -15.01 7.20 -0.17
CA LYS A 110 -16.00 6.99 -1.24
C LYS A 110 -16.04 5.52 -1.68
N TRP A 111 -16.99 4.78 -1.14
CA TRP A 111 -17.29 3.43 -1.59
C TRP A 111 -17.81 3.42 -3.04
N LYS A 112 -17.51 2.35 -3.77
CA LYS A 112 -18.17 2.08 -5.04
C LYS A 112 -19.67 1.89 -4.77
N SER A 113 -20.52 2.42 -5.66
CA SER A 113 -21.98 2.31 -5.52
C SER A 113 -22.41 0.87 -5.20
N GLY A 114 -23.10 0.69 -4.08
CA GLY A 114 -23.56 -0.61 -3.59
C GLY A 114 -22.68 -1.26 -2.52
N ASN A 115 -21.54 -0.69 -2.15
CA ASN A 115 -20.59 -1.23 -1.18
C ASN A 115 -20.52 -0.37 0.11
N PRO A 116 -20.06 -0.92 1.24
CA PRO A 116 -19.72 -2.34 1.44
C PRO A 116 -20.98 -3.23 1.39
N ASP A 117 -20.90 -4.39 0.74
CA ASP A 117 -22.04 -5.29 0.52
C ASP A 117 -22.01 -6.57 1.36
N ASN A 118 -20.88 -6.82 2.03
CA ASN A 118 -20.60 -7.98 2.86
C ASN A 118 -21.04 -9.30 2.21
N TRP A 119 -20.60 -9.51 0.98
CA TRP A 119 -21.05 -10.64 0.18
C TRP A 119 -20.75 -12.00 0.84
N GLY A 120 -21.80 -12.78 1.13
CA GLY A 120 -21.69 -14.13 1.70
C GLY A 120 -22.04 -14.24 3.18
N GLY A 121 -22.14 -13.11 3.90
CA GLY A 121 -22.48 -13.06 5.32
C GLY A 121 -21.40 -13.65 6.24
N ASN A 122 -21.51 -13.40 7.55
CA ASN A 122 -20.46 -13.63 8.55
C ASN A 122 -19.79 -15.03 8.50
N PRO A 123 -18.46 -15.15 8.28
CA PRO A 123 -17.43 -14.11 8.45
C PRO A 123 -17.24 -13.16 7.27
N GLY A 124 -18.05 -13.24 6.22
CA GLY A 124 -18.23 -12.11 5.31
C GLY A 124 -17.00 -11.70 4.52
N GLU A 125 -17.01 -10.45 4.08
CA GLU A 125 -15.92 -9.82 3.35
C GLU A 125 -15.19 -8.79 4.23
N ASP A 126 -14.29 -9.26 5.09
CA ASP A 126 -13.65 -8.42 6.13
C ASP A 126 -12.46 -7.55 5.66
N CYS A 127 -12.09 -7.57 4.38
CA CYS A 127 -10.92 -6.85 3.86
C CYS A 127 -11.30 -5.85 2.78
N MET A 128 -10.50 -4.79 2.63
CA MET A 128 -10.76 -3.75 1.64
C MET A 128 -9.84 -3.87 0.41
N ASN A 129 -10.38 -3.50 -0.75
CA ASN A 129 -9.61 -3.32 -1.98
C ASN A 129 -10.02 -2.05 -2.72
N ILE A 130 -9.17 -1.62 -3.65
CA ILE A 130 -9.38 -0.44 -4.47
C ILE A 130 -9.04 -0.72 -5.95
N ASN A 131 -9.76 -0.05 -6.84
CA ASN A 131 -9.41 0.10 -8.25
C ASN A 131 -9.90 1.46 -8.79
N ARG A 132 -9.85 1.65 -10.11
CA ARG A 132 -10.35 2.87 -10.80
C ARG A 132 -11.80 3.26 -10.50
N TYR A 133 -12.63 2.34 -10.01
CA TYR A 133 -14.04 2.55 -9.72
C TYR A 133 -14.31 2.86 -8.24
N GLY A 134 -13.28 2.88 -7.40
CA GLY A 134 -13.37 3.14 -5.96
C GLY A 134 -13.09 1.91 -5.11
N ILE A 135 -13.58 1.98 -3.87
CA ILE A 135 -13.32 0.99 -2.82
C ILE A 135 -14.43 -0.06 -2.77
N ASN A 136 -14.06 -1.30 -2.49
CA ASN A 136 -14.93 -2.46 -2.28
C ASN A 136 -14.45 -3.25 -1.07
N ASP A 137 -15.36 -3.84 -0.30
CA ASP A 137 -15.05 -4.92 0.63
C ASP A 137 -14.86 -6.22 -0.16
N LEU A 138 -14.01 -7.13 0.31
CA LEU A 138 -13.71 -8.40 -0.34
C LEU A 138 -13.19 -9.40 0.69
N GLY A 139 -13.45 -10.69 0.48
CA GLY A 139 -12.82 -11.72 1.29
C GLY A 139 -11.30 -11.57 1.39
N CYS A 140 -10.75 -11.75 2.59
CA CYS A 140 -9.31 -11.63 2.85
C CYS A 140 -8.45 -12.75 2.24
N ASP A 141 -9.05 -13.76 1.60
CA ASP A 141 -8.41 -14.99 1.13
C ASP A 141 -8.09 -14.99 -0.38
N ARG A 142 -8.08 -13.81 -0.99
CA ARG A 142 -7.90 -13.64 -2.44
C ARG A 142 -6.43 -13.61 -2.82
N THR A 143 -6.10 -14.18 -3.98
CA THR A 143 -4.77 -14.01 -4.57
C THR A 143 -4.77 -12.74 -5.43
N LEU A 144 -4.29 -11.63 -4.87
CA LEU A 144 -4.32 -10.31 -5.50
C LEU A 144 -3.04 -9.53 -5.23
N ARG A 145 -2.86 -8.43 -5.98
CA ARG A 145 -1.83 -7.44 -5.70
C ARG A 145 -2.22 -6.65 -4.45
N TYR A 146 -1.22 -6.02 -3.82
CA TYR A 146 -1.41 -5.19 -2.64
C TYR A 146 -0.63 -3.89 -2.77
N LEU A 147 -1.03 -2.89 -1.98
CA LEU A 147 -0.38 -1.59 -1.94
C LEU A 147 0.23 -1.36 -0.55
N CYS A 148 1.51 -1.02 -0.52
CA CYS A 148 2.17 -0.51 0.67
C CYS A 148 2.28 1.01 0.63
N GLU A 149 2.33 1.62 1.80
CA GLU A 149 2.59 3.04 2.03
C GLU A 149 3.82 3.21 2.91
N LEU A 150 4.68 4.16 2.56
CA LEU A 150 5.85 4.58 3.34
C LEU A 150 5.74 6.08 3.59
N LYS A 151 5.57 6.46 4.87
CA LYS A 151 5.72 7.85 5.31
C LYS A 151 7.19 8.28 5.24
N VAL A 152 7.47 9.23 4.37
CA VAL A 152 8.77 9.91 4.25
C VAL A 152 8.80 11.01 5.30
N VAL A 153 9.29 10.68 6.48
CA VAL A 153 9.49 11.65 7.55
C VAL A 153 10.55 12.66 7.09
N SER A 154 10.19 13.95 7.05
CA SER A 154 11.12 15.07 6.91
C SER A 154 11.76 15.44 8.23
#